data_AF-A0A9D6IL55-F1
#
_entry.id   AF-A0A9D6IL55-F1
#
_cell.length_a   1.000
_cell.length_b   1.000
_cell.length_c   1.000
_cell.angle_alpha   90.00
_cell.angle_beta   90.00
_cell.angle_gamma   90.00
#
_symmetry.space_group_name_H-M   'P 1'
#
loop_
_entity.id
_entity.type
_entity.pdbx_description
1 polymer ?
#
loop_
_entity_poly.entity_id
_entity_poly.type
_entity_poly.pdbx_seq_one_letter_code
_entity_poly.pdbx_strand_id
1 'polypeptide(L)'
;MSGEAGNYRLYNERALDRLRFIRAAQINGFTLEDVVTLPDFRDGRTSPCREVQTLIEARLADLEQPVEQMRHVQAVLKSALAVCRKAEHNGRCAVMDDLNQASSERSPGVRRRAPKKR
;
A
#
# COMPACT_ATOMS: atom_id res chain seq x y z
N MET A 1 46.82 -22.22 -17.76
CA MET A 1 45.86 -21.23 -18.31
C MET A 1 44.50 -21.89 -18.36
N SER A 2 43.59 -21.57 -17.44
CA SER A 2 42.16 -21.92 -17.57
C SER A 2 41.35 -20.83 -16.86
N GLY A 3 41.14 -19.72 -17.57
CA GLY A 3 40.22 -18.67 -17.16
C GLY A 3 38.81 -18.99 -17.67
N GLU A 4 37.88 -19.15 -16.74
CA GLU A 4 36.46 -18.79 -16.81
C GLU A 4 35.67 -19.11 -18.09
N ALA A 5 35.04 -20.30 -18.11
CA ALA A 5 33.92 -20.57 -19.02
C ALA A 5 32.60 -20.09 -18.37
N GLY A 6 32.26 -18.82 -18.62
CA GLY A 6 30.91 -18.25 -18.77
C GLY A 6 29.81 -18.59 -17.74
N ASN A 7 29.60 -17.70 -16.77
CA ASN A 7 28.44 -17.68 -15.86
C ASN A 7 27.18 -17.06 -16.52
N TYR A 8 26.70 -17.62 -17.63
CA TYR A 8 25.50 -17.13 -18.34
C TYR A 8 24.35 -18.14 -18.29
N ARG A 9 23.13 -17.65 -18.03
CA ARG A 9 21.90 -18.45 -18.15
C ARG A 9 21.36 -18.36 -19.57
N LEU A 10 21.19 -19.51 -20.22
CA LEU A 10 20.53 -19.61 -21.52
C LEU A 10 19.03 -19.82 -21.31
N TYR A 11 18.23 -18.99 -21.95
CA TYR A 11 16.76 -19.05 -21.88
C TYR A 11 16.19 -19.39 -23.26
N ASN A 12 15.15 -20.23 -23.28
CA ASN A 12 14.41 -20.57 -24.49
C ASN A 12 13.11 -19.75 -24.58
N GLU A 13 12.39 -19.86 -25.70
CA GLU A 13 11.11 -19.16 -25.92
C GLU A 13 10.08 -19.42 -24.81
N ARG A 14 10.01 -20.65 -24.27
CA ARG A 14 9.12 -20.96 -23.15
C ARG A 14 9.44 -20.15 -21.90
N ALA A 15 10.71 -19.88 -21.64
CA ALA A 15 11.12 -19.04 -20.54
C ALA A 15 10.73 -17.57 -20.77
N LEU A 16 10.79 -17.08 -22.02
CA LEU A 16 10.32 -15.74 -22.38
C LEU A 16 8.80 -15.61 -22.19
N ASP A 17 8.03 -16.58 -22.64
CA ASP A 17 6.56 -16.57 -22.47
C ASP A 17 6.15 -16.61 -21.00
N ARG A 18 6.86 -17.40 -20.19
CA ARG A 18 6.66 -17.39 -18.73
C ARG A 18 6.95 -16.02 -18.13
N LEU A 19 8.02 -15.35 -18.53
CA LEU A 19 8.33 -14.00 -18.04
C LEU A 19 7.29 -12.97 -18.48
N ARG A 20 6.77 -13.06 -19.71
CA ARG A 20 5.67 -12.21 -20.20
C ARG A 20 4.41 -12.42 -19.36
N PHE A 21 4.07 -13.67 -19.06
CA PHE A 21 2.94 -14.00 -18.19
C PHE A 21 3.11 -13.43 -16.78
N ILE A 22 4.25 -13.67 -16.13
CA ILE A 22 4.54 -13.14 -14.79
C ILE A 22 4.41 -11.62 -14.80
N ARG A 23 5.00 -10.94 -15.79
CA ARG A 23 4.93 -9.49 -15.91
C ARG A 23 3.50 -9.00 -16.11
N ALA A 24 2.71 -9.67 -16.95
CA ALA A 24 1.31 -9.33 -17.15
C ALA A 24 0.51 -9.48 -15.86
N ALA A 25 0.70 -10.57 -15.11
CA ALA A 25 0.01 -10.79 -13.84
C ALA A 25 0.38 -9.71 -12.81
N GLN A 26 1.66 -9.36 -12.69
CA GLN A 26 2.11 -8.28 -11.79
C GLN A 26 1.49 -6.92 -12.15
N ILE A 27 1.40 -6.58 -13.44
CA ILE A 27 0.75 -5.33 -13.89
C ILE A 27 -0.74 -5.30 -13.51
N ASN A 28 -1.40 -6.45 -13.47
CA ASN A 28 -2.80 -6.58 -13.06
C ASN A 28 -3.00 -6.68 -11.54
N GLY A 29 -1.93 -6.52 -10.75
CA GLY A 29 -2.02 -6.45 -9.30
C GLY A 29 -1.83 -7.79 -8.59
N PHE A 30 -1.55 -8.88 -9.29
CA PHE A 30 -1.16 -10.15 -8.66
C PHE A 30 0.25 -10.06 -8.06
N THR A 31 0.47 -10.72 -6.93
CA THR A 31 1.78 -10.86 -6.32
C THR A 31 2.56 -12.01 -6.96
N LEU A 32 3.87 -12.09 -6.72
CA LEU A 32 4.66 -13.24 -7.18
C LEU A 32 4.19 -14.55 -6.55
N GLU A 33 3.69 -14.50 -5.33
CA GLU A 33 3.12 -15.65 -4.62
C GLU A 33 1.84 -16.15 -5.33
N ASP A 34 0.96 -15.23 -5.74
CA ASP A 34 -0.23 -15.57 -6.53
C ASP A 34 0.15 -16.19 -7.88
N VAL A 35 1.21 -15.69 -8.52
CA VAL A 35 1.66 -16.23 -9.81
C VAL A 35 2.28 -17.62 -9.68
N VAL A 36 2.85 -17.95 -8.52
CA VAL A 36 3.36 -19.30 -8.23
C VAL A 36 2.21 -20.29 -7.98
N THR A 37 1.08 -19.84 -7.44
CA THR A 37 -0.09 -20.68 -7.18
C THR A 37 -1.01 -20.84 -8.39
N LEU A 38 -0.94 -19.93 -9.36
CA LEU A 38 -1.64 -20.07 -10.63
C LEU A 38 -1.21 -21.39 -11.31
N PRO A 39 -2.14 -22.35 -11.50
CA PRO A 39 -1.85 -23.65 -12.10
C PRO A 39 -1.19 -23.39 -13.43
N ASP A 40 0.07 -23.78 -13.45
CA ASP A 40 1.05 -23.44 -14.45
C ASP A 40 0.48 -23.32 -15.87
N PHE A 41 0.72 -22.17 -16.51
CA PHE A 41 0.85 -22.08 -17.96
C PHE A 41 2.11 -22.84 -18.42
N ARG A 42 2.33 -24.09 -17.98
CA ARG A 42 3.51 -24.89 -18.37
C ARG A 42 3.26 -25.76 -19.58
N ASP A 43 1.99 -26.10 -19.83
CA ASP A 43 1.65 -27.13 -20.80
C ASP A 43 0.59 -26.68 -21.83
N GLY A 44 0.25 -25.39 -21.88
CA GLY A 44 -0.87 -24.92 -22.72
C GLY A 44 -2.24 -25.43 -22.26
N ARG A 45 -2.34 -25.92 -21.02
CA ARG A 45 -3.61 -26.23 -20.37
C ARG A 45 -4.09 -24.98 -19.64
N THR A 46 -5.33 -24.59 -19.95
CA THR A 46 -6.01 -23.48 -19.28
C THR A 46 -6.18 -23.82 -17.80
N SER A 47 -5.74 -22.94 -16.89
CA SER A 47 -6.02 -23.09 -15.46
C SER A 47 -7.54 -23.15 -15.26
N PRO A 48 -8.06 -23.98 -14.34
CA PRO A 48 -9.49 -24.00 -14.05
C PRO A 48 -9.94 -22.60 -13.63
N CYS A 49 -10.94 -22.05 -14.33
CA CYS A 49 -11.43 -20.68 -14.09
C CYS A 49 -11.76 -20.42 -12.61
N ARG A 50 -12.22 -21.46 -11.91
CA ARG A 50 -12.53 -21.43 -10.47
C ARG A 50 -11.31 -21.09 -9.59
N GLU A 51 -10.14 -21.64 -9.88
CA GLU A 51 -8.94 -21.40 -9.07
C GLU A 51 -8.43 -19.98 -9.26
N VAL A 52 -8.51 -19.47 -10.50
CA VAL A 52 -8.20 -18.07 -10.81
C VAL A 52 -9.19 -17.12 -10.13
N GLN A 53 -10.48 -17.45 -10.10
CA GLN A 53 -11.50 -16.67 -9.39
C GLN A 53 -11.18 -16.54 -7.90
N THR A 54 -10.82 -17.63 -7.22
CA THR A 54 -10.46 -17.60 -5.80
C THR A 54 -9.24 -16.70 -5.52
N LEU A 55 -8.23 -16.70 -6.39
CA LEU A 55 -7.09 -15.79 -6.26
C LEU A 55 -7.49 -14.32 -6.47
N ILE A 56 -8.37 -14.05 -7.43
CA ILE A 56 -8.89 -12.69 -7.66
C ILE A 56 -9.69 -12.20 -6.45
N GLU A 57 -10.57 -13.04 -5.89
CA GLU A 57 -11.37 -12.70 -4.70
C GLU A 57 -10.48 -12.35 -3.50
N ALA A 58 -9.47 -13.19 -3.22
CA ALA A 58 -8.50 -12.92 -2.16
C ALA A 58 -7.76 -11.61 -2.40
N ARG A 59 -7.33 -11.37 -3.65
CA ARG A 59 -6.58 -10.17 -3.98
C ARG A 59 -7.43 -8.91 -3.89
N LEU A 60 -8.71 -8.97 -4.28
CA LEU A 60 -9.64 -7.86 -4.10
C LEU A 60 -9.81 -7.53 -2.62
N ALA A 61 -10.01 -8.53 -1.75
CA ALA A 61 -10.15 -8.31 -0.31
C ALA A 61 -8.91 -7.62 0.29
N ASP A 62 -7.71 -8.04 -0.13
CA ASP A 62 -6.44 -7.44 0.33
C ASP A 62 -6.27 -5.98 -0.12
N LEU A 63 -6.83 -5.62 -1.28
CA LEU A 63 -6.74 -4.27 -1.83
C LEU A 63 -7.82 -3.32 -1.28
N GLU A 64 -9.01 -3.84 -1.01
CA GLU A 64 -10.14 -3.05 -0.51
C GLU A 64 -9.85 -2.45 0.88
N GLN A 65 -9.16 -3.19 1.75
CA GLN A 65 -8.82 -2.74 3.10
C GLN A 65 -7.93 -1.47 3.11
N PRO A 66 -6.76 -1.44 2.43
CA PRO A 66 -5.96 -0.23 2.29
C PRO A 66 -6.68 0.90 1.58
N VAL A 67 -7.49 0.60 0.55
CA VAL A 67 -8.25 1.62 -0.19
C VAL A 67 -9.20 2.37 0.73
N GLU A 68 -9.92 1.67 1.59
CA GLU A 68 -10.85 2.30 2.52
C GLU A 68 -10.12 3.16 3.56
N GLN A 69 -9.00 2.68 4.09
CA GLN A 69 -8.15 3.46 5.00
C GLN A 69 -7.62 4.73 4.31
N MET A 70 -7.16 4.63 3.07
CA MET A 70 -6.69 5.79 2.30
C MET A 70 -7.81 6.78 1.98
N ARG A 71 -9.03 6.30 1.68
CA ARG A 71 -10.20 7.16 1.49
C ARG A 71 -10.54 7.94 2.77
N HIS A 72 -10.48 7.28 3.93
CA HIS A 72 -10.68 7.94 5.21
C HIS A 72 -9.64 9.05 5.43
N VAL A 73 -8.35 8.74 5.29
CA VAL A 73 -7.26 9.73 5.43
C VAL A 73 -7.44 10.88 4.44
N GLN A 74 -7.80 10.59 3.19
CA GLN A 74 -8.06 11.61 2.18
C GLN A 74 -9.21 12.54 2.59
N ALA A 75 -10.29 12.01 3.15
CA ALA A 75 -11.43 12.80 3.61
C ALA A 75 -11.03 13.73 4.76
N VAL A 76 -10.26 13.24 5.74
CA VAL A 76 -9.74 14.03 6.86
C VAL A 76 -8.83 15.16 6.36
N LEU A 77 -7.92 14.87 5.41
CA LEU A 77 -7.03 15.89 4.87
C LEU A 77 -7.79 16.95 4.05
N LYS A 78 -8.83 16.56 3.31
CA LYS A 78 -9.69 17.48 2.58
C LYS A 78 -10.46 18.41 3.52
N SER A 79 -11.00 17.91 4.63
CA SER A 79 -11.70 18.74 5.61
C SER A 79 -10.74 19.69 6.31
N ALA A 80 -9.58 19.21 6.76
CA ALA A 80 -8.52 20.01 7.36
C ALA A 80 -8.08 21.16 6.43
N LEU A 81 -7.85 20.86 5.14
CA LEU A 81 -7.49 21.89 4.15
C LEU A 81 -8.58 22.95 3.98
N ALA A 82 -9.85 22.56 3.99
CA ALA A 82 -10.95 23.51 3.90
C ALA A 82 -11.01 24.45 5.11
N VAL A 83 -10.73 23.93 6.31
CA VAL A 83 -10.62 24.73 7.54
C VAL A 83 -9.44 25.71 7.45
N CYS A 84 -8.26 25.24 7.04
CA CYS A 84 -7.09 26.11 6.84
C CYS A 84 -7.38 27.28 5.91
N ARG A 85 -7.97 26.99 4.74
CA ARG A 85 -8.31 28.03 3.74
C ARG A 85 -9.29 29.06 4.29
N LYS A 86 -10.24 28.66 5.13
CA LYS A 86 -11.16 29.59 5.79
C LYS A 86 -10.45 30.46 6.83
N ALA A 87 -9.46 29.93 7.54
CA ALA A 87 -8.73 30.65 8.58
C ALA A 87 -7.50 31.43 8.08
N GLU A 88 -7.17 31.34 6.78
CA GLU A 88 -5.96 31.88 6.17
C GLU A 88 -5.76 33.38 6.45
N HIS A 89 -6.85 34.16 6.42
CA HIS A 89 -6.81 35.60 6.69
C HIS A 89 -6.53 35.98 8.15
N ASN A 90 -6.63 35.02 9.08
CA ASN A 90 -6.45 35.27 10.53
C ASN A 90 -5.02 35.00 11.01
N GLY A 91 -4.10 34.61 10.11
CA GLY A 91 -2.69 34.36 10.46
C GLY A 91 -2.47 33.18 11.41
N ARG A 92 -3.49 32.36 11.68
CA ARG A 92 -3.43 31.16 12.52
C ARG A 92 -3.96 29.96 11.74
N CYS A 93 -3.24 28.85 11.84
CA CYS A 93 -3.62 27.59 11.23
C CYS A 93 -4.39 26.74 12.25
N ALA A 94 -5.72 26.71 12.12
CA ALA A 94 -6.58 25.94 13.03
C ALA A 94 -6.23 24.44 13.05
N VAL A 95 -5.72 23.88 11.95
CA VAL A 95 -5.25 22.48 11.92
C VAL A 95 -4.02 22.26 12.80
N MET A 96 -3.10 23.24 12.86
CA MET A 96 -1.95 23.15 13.78
C MET A 96 -2.39 23.27 15.24
N ASP A 97 -3.41 24.08 15.52
CA ASP A 97 -4.01 24.19 16.86
C ASP A 97 -4.64 22.84 17.27
N ASP A 98 -5.40 22.21 16.38
CA ASP A 98 -6.04 20.90 16.63
C ASP A 98 -4.99 19.78 16.84
N LEU A 99 -3.92 19.74 16.05
CA LEU A 99 -2.84 18.76 16.21
C LEU A 99 -2.05 18.97 17.52
N ASN A 100 -1.81 20.23 17.91
CA ASN A 100 -1.20 20.57 19.19
C ASN A 100 -2.10 20.18 20.38
N GLN A 101 -3.41 20.38 20.26
CA GLN A 101 -4.38 19.95 21.27
C GLN A 101 -4.41 18.42 21.39
N ALA A 102 -4.54 17.71 20.27
CA ALA A 102 -4.61 16.24 20.26
C ALA A 102 -3.33 15.58 20.79
N SER A 103 -2.16 16.14 20.50
CA SER A 103 -0.88 15.68 21.05
C SER A 103 -0.72 15.98 22.54
N SER A 104 -1.27 17.09 23.03
CA SER A 104 -1.31 17.44 24.45
C SER A 104 -2.28 16.54 25.25
N GLU A 105 -3.44 16.18 24.69
CA GLU A 105 -4.45 15.33 25.35
C GLU A 105 -4.06 13.86 25.39
N ARG A 106 -3.30 13.39 24.40
CA ARG A 106 -2.80 12.01 24.35
C ARG A 106 -1.61 11.77 25.29
N SER A 107 -1.18 12.78 26.05
CA SER A 107 -0.17 12.68 27.12
C SER A 107 -0.82 12.42 28.48
N PRO A 108 -0.77 11.19 29.04
CA PRO A 108 -1.18 10.96 30.42
C PRO A 108 -0.04 11.43 31.34
N GLY A 109 -0.07 12.71 31.74
CA GLY A 109 0.69 13.19 32.89
C GLY A 109 1.62 14.37 32.63
N VAL A 110 1.07 15.59 32.71
CA VAL A 110 1.81 16.72 33.30
C VAL A 110 0.88 17.40 34.29
N ARG A 111 1.08 17.11 35.59
CA ARG A 111 0.46 17.87 36.67
C ARG A 111 0.97 19.31 36.60
N ARG A 112 0.17 20.24 36.07
CA ARG A 112 0.45 21.68 36.17
C ARG A 112 0.24 22.10 37.63
N ARG A 113 1.32 22.44 38.33
CA ARG A 113 1.28 23.03 39.68
C ARG A 113 0.48 24.34 39.65
N ALA A 114 -0.53 24.45 40.51
CA ALA A 114 -1.22 25.70 40.77
C ALA A 114 -0.27 26.73 41.43
N PRO A 115 -0.37 28.03 41.11
CA PRO A 115 0.41 29.06 41.78
C PRO A 115 -0.06 29.23 43.24
N LYS A 116 0.85 29.07 44.19
CA LYS A 116 0.63 29.41 45.61
C LYS A 116 0.40 30.92 45.70
N LYS A 117 -0.85 31.34 45.98
CA LYS A 117 -1.13 32.71 46.41
C LYS A 117 -0.57 32.88 47.83
N ARG A 118 0.25 33.93 47.99
CA ARG A 118 0.76 34.43 49.27
C ARG A 118 -0.27 35.35 49.90
#